data_AF-K6YH03-F1
#
_entry.id   AF-K6YH03-F1
#
_cell.length_a   1.000
_cell.length_b   1.000
_cell.length_c   1.000
_cell.angle_alpha   90.00
_cell.angle_beta   90.00
_cell.angle_gamma   90.00
#
_symmetry.space_group_name_H-M   'P 1'
#
loop_
_entity.id
_entity.type
_entity.pdbx_description
1 polymer ?
#
loop_
_entity_poly.entity_id
_entity_poly.type
_entity_poly.pdbx_seq_one_letter_code
_entity_poly.pdbx_strand_id
1 'polypeptide(L)'
;MKIVIGKFSHEPFHALSKKEISLLFKLVPSEWVNQVSSVVLSSKIFKKTKLAKPVEYSAASKQLSIYSRGLLREDIARQVLITLALIDVVEETDLDKTTELDTLIKPYMDKFLKARV
;
A
#
# COMPACT_ATOMS: atom_id res chain seq x y z
N MET A 1 0.98 9.77 -11.39
CA MET A 1 0.98 9.43 -9.94
C MET A 1 2.17 10.07 -9.23
N LYS A 2 1.93 10.80 -8.13
CA LYS A 2 2.99 11.47 -7.34
C LYS A 2 3.34 10.65 -6.10
N ILE A 3 4.60 10.21 -5.95
CA ILE A 3 5.06 9.53 -4.73
C ILE A 3 5.85 10.51 -3.87
N VAL A 4 5.35 10.79 -2.67
CA VAL A 4 5.95 11.65 -1.65
C VAL A 4 6.47 10.79 -0.51
N ILE A 5 7.70 11.04 -0.08
CA ILE A 5 8.30 10.36 1.08
C ILE A 5 8.50 11.41 2.17
N GLY A 6 7.89 11.20 3.32
CA GLY A 6 8.13 12.01 4.51
C GLY A 6 9.57 11.85 4.97
N LYS A 7 10.29 12.96 5.14
CA LYS A 7 11.64 12.92 5.72
C LYS A 7 11.56 12.59 7.21
N PHE A 8 12.50 11.77 7.69
CA PHE A 8 12.66 11.44 9.11
C PHE A 8 14.15 11.30 9.40
N SER A 9 14.55 11.66 10.62
CA SER A 9 15.98 11.78 11.00
C SER A 9 16.49 10.61 11.85
N HIS A 10 15.59 9.72 12.30
CA HIS A 10 15.91 8.64 13.23
C HIS A 10 15.19 7.36 12.85
N GLU A 11 15.76 6.21 13.21
CA GLU A 11 15.15 4.88 13.05
C GLU A 11 13.80 4.74 13.78
N PRO A 12 12.90 3.83 13.34
CA PRO A 12 13.08 2.84 12.27
C PRO A 12 12.78 3.36 10.86
N PHE A 13 13.48 2.85 9.84
CA PHE A 13 13.27 3.20 8.44
C PHE A 13 11.94 2.69 7.88
N HIS A 14 11.54 3.18 6.71
CA HIS A 14 10.40 2.65 5.97
C HIS A 14 10.65 1.20 5.53
N ALA A 15 9.64 0.35 5.66
CA ALA A 15 9.68 -1.02 5.15
C ALA A 15 9.72 -1.12 3.62
N LEU A 16 9.28 -0.06 2.92
CA LEU A 16 9.26 0.03 1.47
C LEU A 16 9.95 1.31 1.02
N SER A 17 10.72 1.19 -0.04
CA SER A 17 11.32 2.29 -0.79
C SER A 17 10.39 2.79 -1.91
N LYS A 18 10.72 3.96 -2.47
CA LYS A 18 10.04 4.49 -3.66
C LYS A 18 10.09 3.52 -4.85
N LYS A 19 11.21 2.80 -5.02
CA LYS A 19 11.40 1.84 -6.12
C LYS A 19 10.46 0.66 -5.98
N GLU A 20 10.35 0.11 -4.77
CA GLU A 20 9.46 -1.03 -4.47
C GLU A 20 8.00 -0.66 -4.63
N ILE A 21 7.59 0.52 -4.17
CA ILE A 21 6.22 1.01 -4.41
C ILE A 21 5.98 1.20 -5.90
N SER A 22 6.91 1.83 -6.63
CA SER A 22 6.76 1.96 -8.07
C SER A 22 6.70 0.61 -8.77
N LEU A 23 7.39 -0.42 -8.27
CA LEU A 23 7.33 -1.76 -8.81
C LEU A 23 5.97 -2.41 -8.52
N LEU A 24 5.47 -2.37 -7.28
CA LEU A 24 4.14 -2.88 -6.92
C LEU A 24 3.07 -2.33 -7.85
N PHE A 25 3.10 -1.02 -8.07
CA PHE A 25 2.13 -0.32 -8.93
C PHE A 25 2.26 -0.69 -10.42
N LYS A 26 3.43 -1.18 -10.87
CA LYS A 26 3.60 -1.72 -12.23
C LYS A 26 3.12 -3.17 -12.36
N LEU A 27 3.04 -3.90 -11.24
CA LEU A 27 2.66 -5.30 -11.23
C LEU A 27 1.14 -5.51 -11.17
N VAL A 28 0.43 -4.57 -10.54
CA VAL A 28 -1.03 -4.59 -10.41
C VAL A 28 -1.74 -4.04 -11.65
N PRO A 29 -3.04 -4.34 -11.83
CA PRO A 29 -3.85 -3.75 -12.88
C PRO A 29 -3.84 -2.23 -12.86
N SER A 30 -3.83 -1.61 -14.05
CA SER A 30 -3.82 -0.15 -14.17
C SER A 30 -5.07 0.52 -13.60
N GLU A 31 -6.21 -0.19 -13.58
CA GLU A 31 -7.48 0.26 -13.00
C GLU A 31 -7.31 0.61 -11.51
N TRP A 32 -6.66 -0.27 -10.74
CA TRP A 32 -6.39 -0.04 -9.31
C TRP A 32 -5.49 1.18 -9.08
N VAL A 33 -4.54 1.41 -9.99
CA VAL A 33 -3.59 2.53 -9.90
C VAL A 33 -4.22 3.85 -10.34
N ASN A 34 -5.14 3.83 -11.30
CA ASN A 34 -5.82 5.02 -11.81
C ASN A 34 -6.65 5.70 -10.71
N GLN A 35 -7.11 4.94 -9.72
CA GLN A 35 -7.81 5.48 -8.55
C GLN A 35 -6.86 6.23 -7.59
N VAL A 36 -5.55 6.02 -7.67
CA VAL A 36 -4.55 6.64 -6.79
C VAL A 36 -3.77 7.73 -7.52
N SER A 37 -4.07 8.98 -7.18
CA SER A 37 -3.36 10.15 -7.71
C SER A 37 -2.01 10.37 -7.01
N SER A 38 -1.94 10.10 -5.70
CA SER A 38 -0.72 10.29 -4.92
C SER A 38 -0.49 9.20 -3.86
N VAL A 39 0.79 8.90 -3.59
CA VAL A 39 1.22 7.97 -2.55
C VAL A 39 2.11 8.71 -1.58
N VAL A 40 1.83 8.65 -0.29
CA VAL A 40 2.60 9.30 0.78
C VAL A 40 3.15 8.25 1.72
N LEU A 41 4.47 8.06 1.72
CA LEU A 41 5.13 7.33 2.79
C LEU A 41 5.28 8.26 4.00
N SER A 42 4.56 7.97 5.07
CA SER A 42 4.49 8.83 6.25
C SER A 42 5.70 8.66 7.15
N SER A 43 6.30 9.78 7.57
CA SER A 43 7.38 9.77 8.56
C SER A 43 6.92 9.38 9.97
N LYS A 44 5.62 9.17 10.20
CA LYS A 44 5.06 8.75 11.48
C LYS A 44 5.20 7.24 11.68
N ILE A 45 5.45 6.82 12.92
CA ILE A 45 5.45 5.40 13.31
C ILE A 45 4.00 4.95 13.51
N PHE A 46 3.57 3.90 12.82
CA PHE A 46 2.19 3.40 12.87
C PHE A 46 1.71 3.15 14.31
N LYS A 47 2.55 2.53 15.17
CA LYS A 47 2.24 2.29 16.60
C LYS A 47 1.91 3.56 17.40
N LYS A 48 2.32 4.74 16.92
CA LYS A 48 2.03 6.05 17.54
C LYS A 48 0.83 6.76 16.90
N THR A 49 0.17 6.13 15.94
CA THR A 49 -1.03 6.66 15.27
C THR A 49 -2.27 5.96 15.81
N LYS A 50 -3.42 6.63 15.76
CA LYS A 50 -4.74 6.05 16.11
C LYS A 50 -5.36 5.23 14.96
N LEU A 51 -4.55 4.86 13.97
CA LEU A 51 -5.02 4.21 12.76
C LEU A 51 -5.19 2.71 12.99
N ALA A 52 -6.26 2.14 12.42
CA ALA A 52 -6.52 0.70 12.51
C ALA A 52 -5.60 -0.11 11.59
N LYS A 53 -5.15 0.48 10.46
CA LYS A 53 -4.28 -0.17 9.47
C LYS A 53 -3.09 0.75 9.12
N PRO A 54 -1.89 0.21 8.88
CA PRO A 54 -0.72 0.97 8.45
C PRO A 54 -0.81 1.50 7.02
N VAL A 55 -1.78 1.06 6.22
CA VAL A 55 -2.07 1.61 4.90
C VAL A 55 -3.49 2.14 4.90
N GLU A 56 -3.65 3.41 4.50
CA GLU A 56 -4.92 4.10 4.47
C GLU A 56 -5.10 4.80 3.12
N TYR A 57 -6.28 4.68 2.54
CA TYR A 57 -6.65 5.40 1.33
C TYR A 57 -7.67 6.49 1.65
N SER A 58 -7.41 7.69 1.16
CA SER A 58 -8.33 8.82 1.22
C SER A 58 -8.98 9.01 -0.14
N ALA A 59 -10.25 8.63 -0.28
CA ALA A 59 -11.03 8.79 -1.50
C ALA A 59 -11.17 10.27 -1.92
N ALA A 60 -11.34 11.18 -0.95
CA ALA A 60 -11.48 12.61 -1.21
C ALA A 60 -10.25 13.24 -1.89
N SER A 61 -9.05 12.73 -1.61
CA SER A 61 -7.79 13.25 -2.18
C SER A 61 -7.12 12.27 -3.15
N LYS A 62 -7.75 11.11 -3.40
CA LYS A 62 -7.17 9.99 -4.16
C LYS A 62 -5.74 9.67 -3.70
N GLN A 63 -5.50 9.73 -2.39
CA GLN A 63 -4.19 9.60 -1.78
C GLN A 63 -4.06 8.32 -0.98
N LEU A 64 -3.01 7.55 -1.23
CA LEU A 64 -2.63 6.39 -0.43
C LEU A 64 -1.53 6.77 0.58
N SER A 65 -1.84 6.71 1.86
CA SER A 65 -0.91 7.00 2.96
C SER A 65 -0.37 5.69 3.54
N ILE A 66 0.96 5.54 3.56
CA ILE A 66 1.66 4.32 3.98
C ILE A 66 2.52 4.62 5.21
N TYR A 67 2.20 3.99 6.34
CA TYR A 67 2.89 4.10 7.63
C TYR A 67 3.78 2.87 7.86
N SER A 68 4.79 2.70 7.01
CA SER A 68 5.62 1.49 6.95
C SER A 68 6.81 1.48 7.93
N ARG A 69 6.95 2.47 8.81
CA ARG A 69 8.15 2.60 9.65
C ARG A 69 8.21 1.51 10.72
N GLY A 70 9.26 0.69 10.68
CA GLY A 70 9.49 -0.42 11.63
C GLY A 70 8.56 -1.62 11.46
N LEU A 71 7.99 -1.78 10.26
CA LEU A 71 7.16 -2.93 9.87
C LEU A 71 7.91 -3.80 8.86
N LEU A 72 7.45 -5.03 8.65
CA LEU A 72 8.04 -5.92 7.66
C LEU A 72 7.65 -5.49 6.25
N ARG A 73 8.61 -5.61 5.32
CA ARG A 73 8.44 -5.28 3.90
C ARG A 73 7.22 -6.00 3.31
N GLU A 74 7.14 -7.30 3.55
CA GLU A 74 6.12 -8.18 2.99
C GLU A 74 4.72 -7.85 3.52
N ASP A 75 4.61 -7.59 4.83
CA ASP A 75 3.35 -7.20 5.47
C ASP A 75 2.80 -5.89 4.91
N ILE A 76 3.68 -4.91 4.68
CA ILE A 76 3.27 -3.63 4.10
C ILE A 76 2.92 -3.79 2.62
N ALA A 77 3.72 -4.53 1.85
CA ALA A 77 3.42 -4.79 0.44
C ALA A 77 2.06 -5.47 0.29
N ARG A 78 1.77 -6.49 1.10
CA ARG A 78 0.47 -7.16 1.14
C ARG A 78 -0.65 -6.17 1.46
N GLN A 79 -0.48 -5.34 2.47
CA GLN A 79 -1.51 -4.37 2.85
C GLN A 79 -1.73 -3.29 1.79
N VAL A 80 -0.68 -2.83 1.10
CA VAL A 80 -0.83 -1.93 -0.04
C VAL A 80 -1.68 -2.57 -1.13
N LEU A 81 -1.42 -3.84 -1.47
CA LEU A 81 -2.21 -4.56 -2.48
C LEU A 81 -3.65 -4.78 -2.05
N ILE A 82 -3.89 -5.15 -0.79
CA ILE A 82 -5.25 -5.29 -0.23
C ILE A 82 -5.99 -3.97 -0.32
N THR A 83 -5.36 -2.86 0.07
CA THR A 83 -5.98 -1.55 -0.01
C THR A 83 -6.27 -1.16 -1.46
N LEU A 84 -5.36 -1.42 -2.40
CA LEU A 84 -5.59 -1.15 -3.82
C LEU A 84 -6.76 -1.95 -4.38
N ALA A 85 -6.80 -3.25 -4.11
CA ALA A 85 -7.90 -4.12 -4.52
C ALA A 85 -9.23 -3.71 -3.87
N LEU A 86 -9.21 -3.28 -2.60
CA LEU A 86 -10.40 -2.76 -1.92
C LEU A 86 -10.89 -1.44 -2.51
N ILE A 87 -10.02 -0.55 -3.00
CA ILE A 87 -10.49 0.70 -3.62
C ILE A 87 -11.35 0.39 -4.85
N ASP A 88 -10.92 -0.57 -5.64
CA ASP A 88 -11.64 -1.06 -6.82
C ASP A 88 -12.94 -1.76 -6.43
N VAL A 89 -12.89 -2.63 -5.42
CA VAL A 89 -14.04 -3.44 -4.96
C VAL A 89 -15.06 -2.65 -4.12
N VAL A 90 -14.66 -1.57 -3.42
CA VAL A 90 -15.58 -0.76 -2.59
C VAL A 90 -16.45 0.17 -3.45
N GLU A 91 -16.11 0.41 -4.73
CA GLU A 91 -17.09 0.90 -5.71
C GLU A 91 -18.20 -0.16 -5.97
N GLU A 92 -17.99 -1.43 -5.62
CA GLU A 92 -18.89 -2.57 -5.80
C GLU A 92 -19.10 -3.41 -4.51
N THR A 93 -19.66 -2.80 -3.46
CA THR A 93 -20.40 -3.46 -2.36
C THR A 93 -19.71 -4.59 -1.54
N ASP A 94 -19.83 -4.43 -0.22
CA ASP A 94 -19.72 -5.40 0.88
C ASP A 94 -18.37 -5.95 1.39
N LEU A 95 -18.28 -5.99 2.72
CA LEU A 95 -17.10 -6.21 3.57
C LEU A 95 -16.73 -7.69 3.77
N ASP A 96 -17.47 -8.64 3.18
CA ASP A 96 -17.24 -10.09 3.32
C ASP A 96 -16.13 -10.67 2.40
N LYS A 97 -15.53 -9.84 1.54
CA LYS A 97 -14.57 -10.27 0.49
C LYS A 97 -13.11 -10.44 0.96
N THR A 98 -12.82 -10.37 2.26
CA THR A 98 -11.42 -10.39 2.76
C THR A 98 -10.64 -11.64 2.33
N THR A 99 -11.30 -12.80 2.26
CA THR A 99 -10.69 -14.07 1.83
C THR A 99 -10.44 -14.12 0.32
N GLU A 100 -11.32 -13.49 -0.48
CA GLU A 100 -11.18 -13.39 -1.94
C GLU A 100 -10.09 -12.39 -2.34
N LEU A 101 -9.90 -11.33 -1.54
CA LEU A 101 -8.85 -10.35 -1.77
C LEU A 101 -7.45 -10.97 -1.61
N ASP A 102 -7.27 -11.87 -0.64
CA ASP A 102 -6.00 -12.57 -0.47
C ASP A 102 -5.64 -13.47 -1.66
N THR A 103 -6.62 -14.15 -2.25
CA THR A 103 -6.39 -14.95 -3.47
C THR A 103 -6.14 -14.05 -4.68
N LEU A 104 -6.81 -12.91 -4.78
CA LEU A 104 -6.61 -11.91 -5.85
C LEU A 104 -5.22 -11.27 -5.79
N ILE A 105 -4.72 -10.93 -4.60
CA ILE A 105 -3.40 -10.26 -4.46
C ILE A 105 -2.22 -11.23 -4.56
N LYS A 106 -2.43 -12.52 -4.27
CA LYS A 106 -1.39 -13.57 -4.25
C LYS A 106 -0.47 -13.56 -5.48
N PRO A 107 -0.97 -13.58 -6.74
CA PRO A 107 -0.10 -13.57 -7.91
C PRO A 107 0.77 -12.31 -8.00
N TYR A 108 0.30 -11.16 -7.50
CA TYR A 108 1.06 -9.92 -7.50
C TYR A 108 2.11 -9.89 -6.39
N MET A 109 1.79 -10.44 -5.21
CA MET A 109 2.76 -10.66 -4.14
C MET A 109 3.87 -11.61 -4.59
N ASP A 110 3.55 -12.74 -5.21
CA ASP A 110 4.53 -13.69 -5.74
C ASP A 110 5.46 -13.03 -6.77
N LYS A 111 4.91 -12.21 -7.68
CA LYS A 111 5.71 -11.43 -8.64
C LYS A 111 6.61 -10.41 -7.94
N PHE A 112 6.10 -9.73 -6.91
CA PHE A 112 6.87 -8.74 -6.15
C PHE A 112 8.01 -9.37 -5.35
N LEU A 113 7.80 -10.54 -4.75
CA LEU A 113 8.84 -11.28 -4.01
C LEU A 113 9.91 -11.87 -4.96
N LYS A 114 9.50 -12.33 -6.15
CA LYS A 114 10.44 -12.84 -7.18
C LYS A 114 11.24 -11.73 -7.84
N ALA A 115 10.67 -10.53 -7.96
CA ALA A 115 11.37 -9.36 -8.41
C ALA A 115 12.33 -8.90 -7.30
N ARG A 116 13.55 -9.43 -7.30
CA ARG A 116 14.64 -8.90 -6.47
C ARG A 116 14.85 -7.42 -6.84
N VAL A 117 14.53 -6.54 -5.90
CA VAL A 117 14.74 -5.09 -5.98
C VAL A 117 16.02 -4.71 -5.27
#